data_AF-A0A2D6A262-F1
#
_entry.id   AF-A0A2D6A262-F1
#
_cell.length_a   1.000
_cell.length_b   1.000
_cell.length_c   1.000
_cell.angle_alpha   90.00
_cell.angle_beta   90.00
_cell.angle_gamma   90.00
#
_symmetry.space_group_name_H-M   'P 1'
#
loop_
_entity.id
_entity.type
_entity.pdbx_description
1 polymer ?
#
loop_
_entity_poly.entity_id
_entity_poly.type
_entity_poly.pdbx_seq_one_letter_code
_entity_poly.pdbx_strand_id
1 'polypeptide(L)'
;MQRNHGFTLIELLVVIGILSMLFVVLLGAIGTGQAAANQFTCQANLKSLFEEMQAYKVGHQNRFPKGGGSELIWRIWNNGEKTEKRRDLCFCPENRSKNAGASQTAPEDVSIDDLWRTKDDFSSENTDYYAIASKYKKQISSGKQVLFADNNVGGFNHQTKATNVIYGDGNPQSFAWDDLREQGIVPDDDPEYVLPVGPDSPVPALQRLSTR
;
A
#
# COMPACT_ATOMS: atom_id res chain seq x y z
N MET A 1 -56.25 9.84 -31.30
CA MET A 1 -56.29 10.08 -29.84
C MET A 1 -55.35 9.09 -29.17
N GLN A 2 -54.18 9.53 -28.73
CA GLN A 2 -53.26 8.66 -27.98
C GLN A 2 -53.73 8.58 -26.52
N ARG A 3 -54.02 7.37 -26.04
CA ARG A 3 -54.36 7.10 -24.63
C ARG A 3 -53.06 7.06 -23.83
N ASN A 4 -52.79 8.10 -23.06
CA ASN A 4 -51.73 8.07 -22.06
C ASN A 4 -52.14 7.07 -20.96
N HIS A 5 -51.39 5.98 -20.84
CA HIS A 5 -51.50 5.04 -19.73
C HIS A 5 -50.64 5.60 -18.60
N GLY A 6 -51.28 6.06 -17.52
CA GLY A 6 -50.57 6.49 -16.31
C GLY A 6 -50.21 5.28 -15.45
N PHE A 7 -49.04 5.31 -14.82
CA PHE A 7 -48.63 4.34 -13.80
C PHE A 7 -49.58 4.41 -12.60
N THR A 8 -49.98 3.26 -12.07
CA THR A 8 -50.71 3.18 -10.81
C THR A 8 -49.78 3.41 -9.62
N LEU A 9 -50.32 3.91 -8.51
CA LEU A 9 -49.56 4.13 -7.27
C LEU A 9 -48.95 2.81 -6.76
N ILE A 10 -49.65 1.69 -6.95
CA ILE A 10 -49.21 0.35 -6.56
C ILE A 10 -47.99 -0.08 -7.38
N GLU A 11 -48.01 0.12 -8.71
CA GLU A 11 -46.87 -0.23 -9.56
C GLU A 11 -45.61 0.54 -9.16
N LEU A 12 -45.73 1.83 -8.84
CA LEU A 12 -44.58 2.61 -8.36
C LEU A 12 -44.08 2.12 -6.99
N LEU A 13 -45.00 1.76 -6.09
CA LEU A 13 -44.67 1.29 -4.74
C LEU A 13 -43.92 -0.06 -4.76
N VAL A 14 -44.34 -0.99 -5.62
CA VAL A 14 -43.65 -2.27 -5.78
C VAL A 14 -42.24 -2.07 -6.33
N VAL A 15 -42.06 -1.18 -7.30
CA VAL A 15 -40.74 -0.91 -7.90
C VAL A 15 -39.77 -0.33 -6.87
N ILE A 16 -40.17 0.67 -6.09
CA ILE A 16 -39.30 1.22 -5.04
C ILE A 16 -39.03 0.19 -3.93
N GLY A 17 -39.98 -0.72 -3.67
CA GLY A 17 -39.80 -1.84 -2.75
C GLY A 17 -38.71 -2.81 -3.22
N ILE A 18 -38.74 -3.21 -4.49
CA ILE A 18 -37.72 -4.08 -5.08
C ILE A 18 -36.37 -3.36 -5.15
N LEU A 19 -36.33 -2.09 -5.57
CA LEU A 19 -35.09 -1.31 -5.62
C LEU A 19 -34.45 -1.16 -4.24
N SER A 20 -35.23 -0.87 -3.19
CA SER A 20 -34.68 -0.72 -1.83
C SER A 20 -34.07 -2.02 -1.30
N MET A 21 -34.70 -3.17 -1.56
CA MET A 21 -34.14 -4.49 -1.20
C MET A 21 -32.81 -4.76 -1.93
N LEU A 22 -32.72 -4.42 -3.22
CA LEU A 22 -31.49 -4.58 -4.00
C LEU A 22 -30.37 -3.65 -3.49
N PHE A 23 -30.69 -2.40 -3.15
CA PHE A 23 -29.70 -1.45 -2.62
C PHE A 23 -29.11 -1.91 -1.29
N VAL A 24 -29.90 -2.52 -0.39
CA VAL A 24 -29.39 -3.03 0.90
C VAL A 24 -28.33 -4.11 0.68
N VAL A 25 -28.56 -5.05 -0.24
CA VAL A 25 -27.58 -6.09 -0.57
C VAL A 25 -26.34 -5.50 -1.23
N LEU A 26 -26.51 -4.51 -2.14
CA LEU A 26 -25.41 -3.89 -2.85
C LEU A 26 -24.49 -3.09 -1.93
N LEU A 27 -25.04 -2.26 -1.04
CA LEU A 27 -24.27 -1.39 -0.14
C LEU A 27 -23.33 -2.18 0.77
N GLY A 28 -23.74 -3.37 1.23
CA GLY A 28 -22.90 -4.22 2.08
C GLY A 28 -21.61 -4.71 1.40
N ALA A 29 -21.61 -4.89 0.07
CA ALA A 29 -20.46 -5.40 -0.68
C ALA A 29 -19.45 -4.31 -1.11
N ILE A 30 -19.85 -3.03 -1.10
CA ILE A 30 -19.01 -1.93 -1.61
C ILE A 30 -17.79 -1.70 -0.72
N GLY A 31 -17.94 -1.77 0.61
CA GLY A 31 -16.85 -1.50 1.54
C GLY A 31 -15.66 -2.46 1.37
N THR A 32 -15.93 -3.75 1.32
CA THR A 32 -14.90 -4.78 1.10
C THR A 32 -14.26 -4.67 -0.29
N GLY A 33 -15.06 -4.33 -1.31
CA GLY A 33 -14.55 -4.11 -2.67
C GLY A 33 -13.60 -2.91 -2.74
N GLN A 34 -13.91 -1.81 -2.05
CA GLN A 34 -13.06 -0.64 -1.99
C GLN A 34 -11.74 -0.92 -1.27
N ALA A 35 -11.77 -1.65 -0.14
CA ALA A 35 -10.56 -2.04 0.58
C ALA A 35 -9.63 -2.90 -0.30
N ALA A 36 -10.18 -3.87 -1.03
CA ALA A 36 -9.41 -4.67 -1.99
C ALA A 36 -8.84 -3.82 -3.15
N ALA A 37 -9.61 -2.86 -3.66
CA ALA A 37 -9.13 -1.94 -4.71
C ALA A 37 -8.00 -1.03 -4.22
N ASN A 38 -8.08 -0.55 -2.98
CA ASN A 38 -7.02 0.25 -2.36
C ASN A 38 -5.74 -0.57 -2.17
N GLN A 39 -5.86 -1.81 -1.66
CA GLN A 39 -4.73 -2.75 -1.56
C GLN A 39 -4.09 -3.00 -2.94
N PHE A 40 -4.90 -3.23 -3.98
CA PHE A 40 -4.40 -3.41 -5.34
C PHE A 40 -3.67 -2.16 -5.87
N THR A 41 -4.15 -0.97 -5.50
CA THR A 41 -3.47 0.29 -5.82
C THR A 41 -2.09 0.37 -5.14
N CYS A 42 -1.97 -0.02 -3.87
CA CYS A 42 -0.66 -0.04 -3.20
C CYS A 42 0.29 -1.09 -3.83
N GLN A 43 -0.24 -2.22 -4.29
CA GLN A 43 0.53 -3.19 -5.08
C GLN A 43 1.03 -2.60 -6.41
N ALA A 44 0.21 -1.81 -7.11
CA ALA A 44 0.60 -1.09 -8.32
C ALA A 44 1.63 0.03 -8.04
N ASN A 45 1.55 0.68 -6.88
CA ASN A 45 2.55 1.63 -6.42
C ASN A 45 3.91 0.95 -6.19
N LEU A 46 3.93 -0.22 -5.54
CA LEU A 46 5.16 -1.02 -5.40
C LEU A 46 5.76 -1.39 -6.76
N LYS A 47 4.92 -1.71 -7.76
CA LYS A 47 5.36 -1.96 -9.13
C LYS A 47 6.01 -0.73 -9.77
N SER A 48 5.39 0.42 -9.61
CA SER A 48 5.92 1.69 -10.14
C SER A 48 7.24 2.08 -9.44
N LEU A 49 7.37 1.88 -8.12
CA LEU A 49 8.63 2.04 -7.39
C LEU A 49 9.72 1.10 -7.91
N PHE A 50 9.39 -0.16 -8.19
CA PHE A 50 10.31 -1.10 -8.82
C PHE A 50 10.78 -0.61 -10.20
N GLU A 51 9.88 -0.11 -11.03
CA GLU A 51 10.21 0.41 -12.36
C GLU A 51 11.15 1.62 -12.28
N GLU A 52 10.91 2.55 -11.35
CA GLU A 52 11.81 3.67 -11.09
C GLU A 52 13.21 3.22 -10.65
N MET A 53 13.29 2.20 -9.80
CA MET A 53 14.56 1.61 -9.39
C MET A 53 15.32 0.97 -10.56
N GLN A 54 14.60 0.34 -11.48
CA GLN A 54 15.18 -0.25 -12.68
C GLN A 54 15.66 0.85 -13.63
N ALA A 55 14.89 1.92 -13.82
CA ALA A 55 15.31 3.09 -14.57
C ALA A 55 16.57 3.75 -13.97
N TYR A 56 16.64 3.88 -12.64
CA TYR A 56 17.84 4.37 -11.95
C TYR A 56 19.07 3.52 -12.28
N LYS A 57 18.96 2.19 -12.21
CA LYS A 57 20.08 1.27 -12.49
C LYS A 57 20.63 1.43 -13.90
N VAL A 58 19.75 1.62 -14.90
CA VAL A 58 20.15 1.85 -16.29
C VAL A 58 21.05 3.09 -16.39
N GLY A 59 20.70 4.17 -15.68
CA GLY A 59 21.52 5.39 -15.64
C GLY A 59 22.77 5.32 -14.75
N HIS A 60 22.90 4.30 -13.88
CA HIS A 60 23.93 4.27 -12.82
C HIS A 60 24.75 2.97 -12.81
N GLN A 61 25.22 2.51 -13.98
CA GLN A 61 26.11 1.34 -14.10
C GLN A 61 25.56 0.07 -13.41
N ASN A 62 24.24 -0.18 -13.52
CA ASN A 62 23.54 -1.29 -12.87
C ASN A 62 23.61 -1.28 -11.33
N ARG A 63 23.91 -0.13 -10.71
CA ARG A 63 23.94 0.03 -9.25
C ARG A 63 22.61 0.57 -8.75
N PHE A 64 22.16 0.02 -7.63
CA PHE A 64 21.05 0.58 -6.87
C PHE A 64 21.50 1.88 -6.16
N PRO A 65 20.58 2.81 -5.85
CA PRO A 65 20.87 3.94 -4.98
C PRO A 65 21.46 3.47 -3.65
N LYS A 66 22.31 4.32 -3.05
CA LYS A 66 22.87 4.09 -1.70
C LYS A 66 21.75 4.06 -0.64
N GLY A 67 22.08 3.63 0.58
CA GLY A 67 21.10 3.45 1.66
C GLY A 67 20.36 2.12 1.58
N GLY A 68 19.25 1.96 2.28
CA GLY A 68 18.36 0.80 2.28
C GLY A 68 17.13 1.12 3.12
N GLY A 69 16.25 0.15 3.34
CA GLY A 69 15.09 0.37 4.21
C GLY A 69 14.21 1.53 3.77
N SER A 70 13.64 2.24 4.74
CA SER A 70 12.84 3.45 4.53
C SER A 70 13.62 4.55 3.79
N GLU A 71 14.93 4.74 4.07
CA GLU A 71 15.76 5.77 3.41
C GLU A 71 15.76 5.62 1.87
N LEU A 72 15.57 4.41 1.34
CA LEU A 72 15.49 4.23 -0.10
C LEU A 72 14.26 4.92 -0.70
N ILE A 73 13.11 4.94 0.00
CA ILE A 73 11.91 5.64 -0.45
C ILE A 73 12.17 7.15 -0.52
N TRP A 74 12.78 7.72 0.51
CA TRP A 74 13.18 9.13 0.52
C TRP A 74 14.10 9.49 -0.65
N ARG A 75 15.05 8.61 -1.00
CA ARG A 75 15.94 8.81 -2.15
C ARG A 75 15.22 8.72 -3.48
N ILE A 76 14.29 7.79 -3.62
CA ILE A 76 13.43 7.70 -4.81
C ILE A 76 12.69 9.02 -4.94
N TRP A 77 11.95 9.45 -3.91
CA TRP A 77 11.25 10.72 -3.89
C TRP A 77 12.13 11.91 -4.32
N ASN A 78 13.33 12.04 -3.75
CA ASN A 78 14.24 13.16 -4.00
C ASN A 78 15.03 13.14 -5.31
N ASN A 79 15.10 12.00 -5.98
CA ASN A 79 15.75 11.90 -7.28
C ASN A 79 14.82 12.16 -8.47
N GLY A 80 13.51 12.27 -8.24
CA GLY A 80 12.52 12.49 -9.31
C GLY A 80 11.81 13.82 -9.22
N GLU A 81 11.00 14.10 -10.25
CA GLU A 81 10.21 15.32 -10.36
C GLU A 81 9.12 15.39 -9.28
N LYS A 82 9.04 16.52 -8.57
CA LYS A 82 8.10 16.72 -7.47
C LYS A 82 6.70 16.99 -8.02
N THR A 83 5.83 15.98 -7.92
CA THR A 83 4.43 16.05 -8.38
C THR A 83 3.51 15.35 -7.39
N GLU A 84 2.23 15.72 -7.41
CA GLU A 84 1.20 15.03 -6.62
C GLU A 84 1.10 13.54 -6.96
N LYS A 85 1.23 13.20 -8.26
CA LYS A 85 1.25 11.79 -8.69
C LYS A 85 2.41 11.02 -8.07
N ARG A 86 3.58 11.64 -7.93
CA ARG A 86 4.75 11.04 -7.27
C ARG A 86 4.56 10.92 -5.76
N ARG A 87 3.85 11.86 -5.13
CA ARG A 87 3.49 11.75 -3.71
C ARG A 87 2.60 10.52 -3.56
N ASP A 88 1.54 10.44 -4.34
CA ASP A 88 0.55 9.36 -4.31
C ASP A 88 1.16 7.97 -4.59
N LEU A 89 2.30 7.91 -5.28
CA LEU A 89 3.11 6.70 -5.46
C LEU A 89 3.80 6.24 -4.16
N CYS A 90 4.20 7.17 -3.29
CA CYS A 90 4.95 6.88 -2.07
C CYS A 90 4.07 6.64 -0.83
N PHE A 91 2.75 6.75 -0.99
CA PHE A 91 1.76 6.52 0.05
C PHE A 91 0.70 5.51 -0.40
N CYS A 92 0.02 4.90 0.56
CA CYS A 92 -1.11 4.01 0.34
C CYS A 92 -2.42 4.81 0.53
N PRO A 93 -3.40 4.75 -0.39
CA PRO A 93 -4.58 5.62 -0.34
C PRO A 93 -5.47 5.33 0.87
N GLU A 94 -5.36 4.13 1.45
CA GLU A 94 -6.11 3.73 2.64
C GLU A 94 -5.47 4.22 3.95
N ASN A 95 -4.18 4.58 3.92
CA ASN A 95 -3.40 4.95 5.10
C ASN A 95 -3.03 6.45 5.17
N ARG A 96 -3.51 7.28 4.22
CA ARG A 96 -3.14 8.70 4.11
C ARG A 96 -3.38 9.49 5.40
N SER A 97 -4.48 9.23 6.11
CA SER A 97 -4.78 9.90 7.37
C SER A 97 -3.98 9.38 8.58
N LYS A 98 -3.45 8.14 8.56
CA LYS A 98 -2.62 7.63 9.68
C LYS A 98 -1.21 8.22 9.66
N ASN A 99 -0.69 8.60 8.49
CA ASN A 99 0.59 9.31 8.37
C ASN A 99 0.56 10.69 9.06
N ALA A 100 -0.63 11.27 9.29
CA ALA A 100 -0.80 12.46 10.13
C ALA A 100 -0.47 12.18 11.61
N GLY A 101 -0.47 10.94 12.09
CA GLY A 101 -0.12 10.60 13.47
C GLY A 101 1.38 10.66 13.76
N ALA A 102 2.22 10.35 12.76
CA ALA A 102 3.69 10.37 12.89
C ALA A 102 4.31 11.71 12.42
N SER A 103 3.69 12.37 11.42
CA SER A 103 4.15 13.65 10.88
C SER A 103 3.33 14.86 11.36
N GLN A 104 2.29 14.64 12.20
CA GLN A 104 1.30 15.64 12.64
C GLN A 104 0.48 16.29 11.51
N THR A 105 0.67 15.89 10.25
CA THR A 105 0.01 16.46 9.07
C THR A 105 -0.07 15.38 7.99
N ALA A 106 -1.22 15.28 7.29
CA ALA A 106 -1.38 14.31 6.23
C ALA A 106 -0.50 14.69 5.02
N PRO A 107 0.04 13.73 4.25
CA PRO A 107 0.90 14.04 3.10
C PRO A 107 0.24 14.95 2.04
N GLU A 108 -1.09 14.88 1.92
CA GLU A 108 -1.90 15.73 1.04
C GLU A 108 -1.97 17.21 1.47
N ASP A 109 -1.76 17.49 2.76
CA ASP A 109 -1.82 18.84 3.32
C ASP A 109 -0.45 19.54 3.32
N VAL A 110 0.63 18.79 3.02
CA VAL A 110 1.98 19.34 2.87
C VAL A 110 2.19 19.77 1.42
N SER A 111 2.75 20.97 1.22
CA SER A 111 3.18 21.42 -0.10
C SER A 111 4.14 20.40 -0.73
N ILE A 112 3.97 20.13 -2.03
CA ILE A 112 4.78 19.15 -2.75
C ILE A 112 6.28 19.47 -2.71
N ASP A 113 6.64 20.76 -2.63
CA ASP A 113 8.03 21.20 -2.52
C ASP A 113 8.63 21.01 -1.12
N ASP A 114 7.79 20.89 -0.09
CA ASP A 114 8.19 20.76 1.32
C ASP A 114 8.14 19.32 1.82
N LEU A 115 7.35 18.45 1.16
CA LEU A 115 7.26 17.04 1.50
C LEU A 115 8.65 16.36 1.44
N TRP A 116 9.11 15.84 2.58
CA TRP A 116 10.39 15.14 2.73
C TRP A 116 11.58 15.87 2.09
N ARG A 117 11.58 17.20 2.20
CA ARG A 117 12.58 18.08 1.57
C ARG A 117 13.99 17.80 2.09
N THR A 118 14.12 17.60 3.40
CA THR A 118 15.38 17.21 4.06
C THR A 118 15.26 15.80 4.62
N LYS A 119 16.40 15.22 5.06
CA LYS A 119 16.39 13.90 5.70
C LYS A 119 15.72 13.95 7.08
N ASP A 120 15.76 15.09 7.76
CA ASP A 120 15.17 15.26 9.08
C ASP A 120 13.63 15.26 9.03
N ASP A 121 13.06 15.56 7.85
CA ASP A 121 11.61 15.52 7.59
C ASP A 121 11.11 14.09 7.30
N PHE A 122 11.99 13.09 7.27
CA PHE A 122 11.67 11.72 6.86
C PHE A 122 12.00 10.70 7.94
N SER A 123 11.06 9.80 8.20
CA SER A 123 11.25 8.68 9.12
C SER A 123 10.56 7.42 8.59
N SER A 124 10.83 6.31 9.26
CA SER A 124 10.13 5.05 9.00
C SER A 124 8.67 5.06 9.47
N GLU A 125 8.20 6.14 10.10
CA GLU A 125 6.84 6.28 10.62
C GLU A 125 5.97 7.15 9.71
N ASN A 126 6.57 7.95 8.83
CA ASN A 126 5.85 8.87 7.94
C ASN A 126 5.91 8.46 6.47
N THR A 127 6.07 7.17 6.19
CA THR A 127 6.05 6.56 4.84
C THR A 127 5.27 5.24 4.88
N ASP A 128 4.57 4.89 3.81
CA ASP A 128 3.79 3.63 3.76
C ASP A 128 4.57 2.45 3.17
N TYR A 129 5.83 2.62 2.76
CA TYR A 129 6.62 1.56 2.14
C TYR A 129 8.02 1.43 2.73
N TYR A 130 8.53 0.20 2.74
CA TYR A 130 9.91 -0.13 3.07
C TYR A 130 10.63 -0.79 1.91
N ALA A 131 11.96 -0.69 1.95
CA ALA A 131 12.82 -1.41 1.04
C ALA A 131 13.73 -2.40 1.74
N ILE A 132 14.39 -3.23 0.93
CA ILE A 132 15.42 -4.16 1.39
C ILE A 132 16.55 -3.43 2.13
N ALA A 133 17.06 -4.06 3.19
CA ALA A 133 18.18 -3.55 3.97
C ALA A 133 19.44 -3.40 3.10
N SER A 134 20.24 -2.37 3.36
CA SER A 134 21.44 -2.05 2.57
C SER A 134 22.40 -3.25 2.44
N LYS A 135 22.58 -4.04 3.52
CA LYS A 135 23.42 -5.24 3.53
C LYS A 135 22.99 -6.35 2.56
N TYR A 136 21.70 -6.40 2.19
CA TYR A 136 21.16 -7.43 1.30
C TYR A 136 20.95 -6.94 -0.14
N LYS A 137 21.23 -5.66 -0.45
CA LYS A 137 21.02 -5.09 -1.79
C LYS A 137 21.74 -5.82 -2.92
N LYS A 138 22.92 -6.40 -2.65
CA LYS A 138 23.64 -7.20 -3.66
C LYS A 138 22.90 -8.46 -4.09
N GLN A 139 21.94 -8.93 -3.30
CA GLN A 139 21.16 -10.16 -3.56
C GLN A 139 19.90 -9.88 -4.37
N ILE A 140 19.51 -8.62 -4.59
CA ILE A 140 18.32 -8.23 -5.37
C ILE A 140 18.42 -8.76 -6.80
N SER A 141 19.62 -8.79 -7.39
CA SER A 141 19.85 -9.27 -8.76
C SER A 141 19.46 -10.74 -8.98
N SER A 142 19.29 -11.52 -7.91
CA SER A 142 18.79 -12.89 -8.00
C SER A 142 17.28 -12.98 -8.30
N GLY A 143 16.54 -11.87 -8.22
CA GLY A 143 15.09 -11.80 -8.41
C GLY A 143 14.28 -12.32 -7.21
N LYS A 144 14.83 -13.27 -6.44
CA LYS A 144 14.14 -13.99 -5.35
C LYS A 144 13.96 -13.18 -4.06
N GLN A 145 14.48 -11.97 -4.00
CA GLN A 145 14.46 -11.14 -2.79
C GLN A 145 13.34 -10.12 -2.88
N VAL A 146 12.62 -9.92 -1.78
CA VAL A 146 11.71 -8.78 -1.66
C VAL A 146 12.53 -7.50 -1.76
N LEU A 147 12.16 -6.63 -2.69
CA LEU A 147 12.77 -5.33 -2.90
C LEU A 147 12.05 -4.26 -2.09
N PHE A 148 10.72 -4.21 -2.20
CA PHE A 148 9.86 -3.31 -1.45
C PHE A 148 8.69 -4.05 -0.80
N ALA A 149 8.18 -3.48 0.27
CA ALA A 149 6.99 -3.95 0.96
C ALA A 149 6.20 -2.79 1.55
N ASP A 150 4.96 -3.06 1.93
CA ASP A 150 4.21 -2.18 2.83
C ASP A 150 4.96 -2.00 4.16
N ASN A 151 4.83 -0.80 4.71
CA ASN A 151 5.27 -0.47 6.06
C ASN A 151 4.12 -0.69 7.04
N ASN A 152 4.26 -1.64 7.94
CA ASN A 152 3.24 -1.91 8.96
C ASN A 152 3.51 -1.20 10.31
N VAL A 153 4.38 -0.20 10.37
CA VAL A 153 4.60 0.59 11.59
C VAL A 153 3.36 1.41 11.89
N GLY A 154 2.82 1.25 13.11
CA GLY A 154 1.56 1.86 13.52
C GLY A 154 0.30 1.09 13.06
N GLY A 155 0.46 -0.09 12.45
CA GLY A 155 -0.64 -0.95 12.01
C GLY A 155 -0.52 -1.37 10.55
N PHE A 156 -1.45 -2.23 10.10
CA PHE A 156 -1.56 -2.54 8.67
C PHE A 156 -1.94 -1.31 7.84
N ASN A 157 -1.39 -1.26 6.63
CA ASN A 157 -1.74 -0.27 5.61
C ASN A 157 -3.16 -0.44 5.06
N HIS A 158 -3.68 -1.67 5.06
CA HIS A 158 -4.97 -2.02 4.44
C HIS A 158 -5.95 -2.58 5.48
N GLN A 159 -7.24 -2.29 5.33
CA GLN A 159 -8.30 -2.94 6.13
C GLN A 159 -8.37 -4.45 5.90
N THR A 160 -7.89 -4.92 4.75
CA THR A 160 -7.79 -6.36 4.44
C THR A 160 -6.72 -7.10 5.26
N LYS A 161 -5.94 -6.38 6.09
CA LYS A 161 -4.83 -6.93 6.88
C LYS A 161 -3.82 -7.73 6.04
N ALA A 162 -3.58 -7.27 4.81
CA ALA A 162 -2.53 -7.81 3.96
C ALA A 162 -1.23 -7.01 4.09
N THR A 163 -0.12 -7.63 3.74
CA THR A 163 1.17 -6.95 3.53
C THR A 163 1.64 -7.26 2.12
N ASN A 164 1.58 -6.26 1.25
CA ASN A 164 2.05 -6.34 -0.12
C ASN A 164 3.57 -6.25 -0.17
N VAL A 165 4.14 -6.99 -1.10
CA VAL A 165 5.55 -6.96 -1.44
C VAL A 165 5.73 -6.96 -2.94
N ILE A 166 6.90 -6.51 -3.38
CA ILE A 166 7.39 -6.75 -4.73
C ILE A 166 8.81 -7.31 -4.69
N TYR A 167 9.03 -8.36 -5.46
CA TYR A 167 10.31 -9.03 -5.58
C TYR A 167 11.24 -8.32 -6.56
N GLY A 168 12.53 -8.63 -6.51
CA GLY A 168 13.57 -8.07 -7.37
C GLY A 168 13.43 -8.45 -8.86
N ASP A 169 12.55 -9.41 -9.18
CA ASP A 169 12.12 -9.75 -10.54
C ASP A 169 10.89 -8.95 -11.01
N GLY A 170 10.30 -8.14 -10.12
CA GLY A 170 9.13 -7.31 -10.39
C GLY A 170 7.80 -8.02 -10.23
N ASN A 171 7.76 -9.25 -9.68
CA ASN A 171 6.53 -9.94 -9.33
C ASN A 171 6.01 -9.45 -7.99
N PRO A 172 4.74 -9.02 -7.89
CA PRO A 172 4.15 -8.64 -6.62
C PRO A 172 3.54 -9.85 -5.91
N GLN A 173 3.46 -9.81 -4.59
CA GLN A 173 2.78 -10.80 -3.75
C GLN A 173 2.12 -10.10 -2.57
N SER A 174 1.07 -10.69 -2.01
CA SER A 174 0.47 -10.23 -0.77
C SER A 174 0.52 -11.35 0.27
N PHE A 175 0.86 -11.00 1.51
CA PHE A 175 0.74 -11.88 2.67
C PHE A 175 -0.48 -11.46 3.47
N ALA A 176 -1.60 -12.17 3.31
CA ALA A 176 -2.81 -11.90 4.06
C ALA A 176 -2.69 -12.48 5.48
N TRP A 177 -3.14 -11.73 6.48
CA TRP A 177 -3.13 -12.19 7.87
C TRP A 177 -3.93 -13.48 8.07
N ASP A 178 -5.12 -13.60 7.45
CA ASP A 178 -5.94 -14.81 7.56
C ASP A 178 -5.22 -16.05 6.99
N ASP A 179 -4.54 -15.93 5.84
CA ASP A 179 -3.77 -17.03 5.24
C ASP A 179 -2.59 -17.46 6.13
N LEU A 180 -1.89 -16.48 6.73
CA LEU A 180 -0.77 -16.74 7.64
C LEU A 180 -1.25 -17.38 8.95
N ARG A 181 -2.44 -16.99 9.42
CA ARG A 181 -3.08 -17.54 10.61
C ARG A 181 -3.43 -19.00 10.38
N GLU A 182 -4.07 -19.33 9.26
CA GLU A 182 -4.39 -20.71 8.87
C GLU A 182 -3.15 -21.60 8.76
N GLN A 183 -1.99 -21.02 8.43
CA GLN A 183 -0.70 -21.71 8.36
C GLN A 183 0.00 -21.82 9.74
N GLY A 184 -0.54 -21.22 10.80
CA GLY A 184 0.08 -21.18 12.13
C GLY A 184 1.34 -20.33 12.20
N ILE A 185 1.53 -19.40 11.26
CA ILE A 185 2.72 -18.51 11.20
C ILE A 185 2.53 -17.29 12.12
N VAL A 186 1.30 -16.83 12.29
CA VAL A 186 0.92 -15.70 13.15
C VAL A 186 -0.09 -16.15 14.21
N PRO A 187 -0.25 -15.42 15.33
CA PRO A 187 -1.18 -15.80 16.40
C PRO A 187 -2.65 -15.84 15.95
N ASP A 188 -3.42 -16.77 16.53
CA ASP A 188 -4.85 -16.94 16.26
C ASP A 188 -5.75 -15.94 17.01
N ASP A 189 -5.35 -15.47 18.20
CA ASP A 189 -6.22 -14.74 19.13
C ASP A 189 -5.82 -13.28 19.44
N ASP A 190 -4.94 -12.69 18.65
CA ASP A 190 -4.48 -11.31 18.87
C ASP A 190 -5.09 -10.35 17.82
N PRO A 191 -6.16 -9.60 18.17
CA PRO A 191 -6.79 -8.66 17.25
C PRO A 191 -5.91 -7.43 16.96
N GLU A 192 -4.94 -7.14 17.83
CA GLU A 192 -3.97 -6.05 17.71
C GLU A 192 -2.68 -6.48 17.02
N TYR A 193 -2.54 -7.78 16.70
CA TYR A 193 -1.36 -8.28 16.00
C TYR A 193 -1.20 -7.59 14.65
N VAL A 194 0.01 -7.10 14.41
CA VAL A 194 0.43 -6.50 13.16
C VAL A 194 1.65 -7.26 12.66
N LEU A 195 1.61 -7.71 11.40
CA LEU A 195 2.72 -8.49 10.83
C LEU A 195 4.00 -7.64 10.82
N PRO A 196 5.06 -8.02 11.56
CA PRO A 196 6.29 -7.26 11.56
C PRO A 196 6.96 -7.33 10.18
N VAL A 197 7.50 -6.21 9.72
CA VAL A 197 8.25 -6.10 8.47
C VAL A 197 9.70 -5.75 8.80
N GLY A 198 10.58 -6.75 8.71
CA GLY A 198 11.97 -6.63 9.14
C GLY A 198 12.47 -7.92 9.81
N PRO A 199 13.66 -7.91 10.44
CA PRO A 199 14.33 -9.10 10.95
C PRO A 199 13.50 -9.98 11.88
N ASP A 200 12.58 -9.38 12.64
CA ASP A 200 11.73 -10.06 13.61
C ASP A 200 10.46 -10.64 12.99
N SER A 201 10.28 -10.51 11.67
CA SER A 201 9.12 -11.06 10.96
C SER A 201 9.11 -12.60 11.02
N PRO A 202 7.97 -13.23 11.30
CA PRO A 202 7.84 -14.68 11.19
C PRO A 202 7.85 -15.15 9.72
N VAL A 203 7.66 -14.24 8.76
CA VAL A 203 7.67 -14.55 7.32
C VAL A 203 9.10 -14.35 6.77
N PRO A 204 9.79 -15.40 6.30
CA PRO A 204 11.19 -15.31 5.85
C PRO A 204 11.43 -14.29 4.72
N ALA A 205 10.42 -14.07 3.87
CA ALA A 205 10.50 -13.09 2.79
C ALA A 205 10.64 -11.64 3.30
N LEU A 206 10.09 -11.34 4.49
CA LEU A 206 10.07 -10.00 5.07
C LEU A 206 11.30 -9.70 5.94
N GLN A 207 12.04 -10.73 6.38
CA GLN A 207 13.20 -10.61 7.28
C GLN A 207 14.37 -9.78 6.75
N ARG A 208 14.42 -9.55 5.43
CA ARG A 208 15.49 -8.80 4.77
C ARG A 208 15.15 -7.32 4.55
N LEU A 209 13.97 -6.89 4.94
CA LEU A 209 13.56 -5.48 4.93
C LEU A 209 14.13 -4.76 6.15
N SER A 210 14.18 -3.44 6.10
CA SER A 210 14.68 -2.62 7.21
C SER A 210 13.82 -1.40 7.41
N THR A 211 13.52 -1.10 8.67
CA THR A 211 12.92 0.19 9.08
C THR A 211 13.98 1.30 9.18
N ARG A 212 15.25 0.93 9.40
CA ARG A 212 16.42 1.82 9.53
C ARG A 212 17.30 1.87 8.29
#